data_AF-A0A6S6Z4G0-F1
#
_entry.id   AF-A0A6S6Z4G0-F1
#
_cell.length_a   1.000
_cell.length_b   1.000
_cell.length_c   1.000
_cell.angle_alpha   90.00
_cell.angle_beta   90.00
_cell.angle_gamma   90.00
#
_symmetry.space_group_name_H-M   'P 1'
#
loop_
_entity.id
_entity.type
_entity.pdbx_description
1 polymer ?
#
loop_
_entity_poly.entity_id
_entity_poly.type
_entity_poly.pdbx_seq_one_letter_code
_entity_poly.pdbx_strand_id
1 'polypeptide(L)'
;MTRSRIMAFFLSLLAAPAGASIIYDNHGLVVEITTGGRQDWNTGQRQNTRSTTITFQGNKLCGRDVGKQLYPDGRDMASNAFFCAANAKALETDAVLAYFTSSTTDPVLAHLQVANGALRVNRLALSNQRDRDKPSGTRFEDARLPGWTRVETAWQETVLIRHAPLKAMNLGQGKLLDVDGDVAYLAIPPVRDVVVVQPATRIKDAQGDMRIVPEVTKFVDAPLAFRAVRVSDGRELARLNFKDTCLALPAIEFNRPDPLYPSSSRPEVLFDDVPAWRAATLQLEQTQGRATLQLKPGVALPTAKSAAKANCKPG
;
A
#
# COMPACT_ATOMS: atom_id res chain seq x y z
N MET A 1 -67.20 21.90 21.19
CA MET A 1 -66.13 21.03 21.72
C MET A 1 -66.17 19.70 20.99
N THR A 2 -65.32 19.50 20.00
CA THR A 2 -65.10 18.21 19.33
C THR A 2 -63.63 18.17 18.93
N ARG A 3 -62.88 17.27 19.58
CA ARG A 3 -61.43 17.10 19.49
C ARG A 3 -61.05 16.43 18.17
N SER A 4 -60.27 17.11 17.34
CA SER A 4 -59.52 16.49 16.24
C SER A 4 -58.23 15.88 16.78
N ARG A 5 -58.05 14.56 16.60
CA ARG A 5 -56.79 13.84 16.89
C ARG A 5 -55.90 13.93 15.65
N ILE A 6 -54.82 14.70 15.75
CA ILE A 6 -53.72 14.67 14.77
C ILE A 6 -52.79 13.53 15.19
N MET A 7 -52.82 12.42 14.45
CA MET A 7 -51.77 11.42 14.46
C MET A 7 -50.65 11.93 13.55
N ALA A 8 -49.55 12.41 14.14
CA ALA A 8 -48.32 12.66 13.40
C ALA A 8 -47.45 11.40 13.48
N PHE A 9 -47.33 10.74 12.33
CA PHE A 9 -46.47 9.61 12.06
C PHE A 9 -45.02 9.95 12.42
N PHE A 10 -44.44 9.22 13.38
CA PHE A 10 -42.99 9.21 13.58
C PHE A 10 -42.33 8.53 12.38
N LEU A 11 -41.68 9.30 11.53
CA LEU A 11 -40.70 8.81 10.56
C LEU A 11 -39.49 8.28 11.35
N SER A 12 -39.53 6.98 11.63
CA SER A 12 -38.35 6.22 12.03
C SER A 12 -37.31 6.31 10.92
N LEU A 13 -36.25 7.08 11.19
CA LEU A 13 -34.99 7.03 10.46
C LEU A 13 -34.47 5.58 10.52
N LEU A 14 -34.74 4.82 9.46
CA LEU A 14 -34.10 3.55 9.21
C LEU A 14 -32.59 3.81 9.04
N ALA A 15 -31.84 3.57 10.11
CA ALA A 15 -30.42 3.35 10.01
C ALA A 15 -30.22 2.16 9.05
N ALA A 16 -29.69 2.42 7.85
CA ALA A 16 -29.34 1.36 6.92
C ALA A 16 -28.46 0.32 7.64
N PRO A 17 -28.77 -0.99 7.53
CA PRO A 17 -27.99 -2.02 8.18
C PRO A 17 -26.56 -1.99 7.67
N ALA A 18 -25.59 -2.18 8.58
CA ALA A 18 -24.21 -2.46 8.21
C ALA A 18 -24.20 -3.67 7.27
N GLY A 19 -23.79 -3.47 6.02
CA GLY A 19 -23.70 -4.55 5.04
C GLY A 19 -22.47 -5.39 5.35
N ALA A 20 -22.68 -6.58 5.90
CA ALA A 20 -21.69 -7.64 5.88
C ALA A 20 -21.74 -8.34 4.51
N SER A 21 -20.59 -8.46 3.85
CA SER A 21 -20.43 -9.16 2.58
C SER A 21 -19.37 -10.23 2.72
N ILE A 22 -19.73 -11.47 2.40
CA ILE A 22 -18.78 -12.58 2.31
C ILE A 22 -18.04 -12.46 0.97
N ILE A 23 -16.72 -12.33 1.01
CA ILE A 23 -15.86 -12.24 -0.20
C ILE A 23 -15.14 -13.55 -0.51
N TYR A 24 -15.13 -14.49 0.43
CA TYR A 24 -14.57 -15.83 0.27
C TYR A 24 -15.26 -16.78 1.24
N ASP A 25 -15.69 -17.94 0.76
CA ASP A 25 -16.22 -19.03 1.57
C ASP A 25 -15.91 -20.35 0.86
N ASN A 26 -14.83 -21.01 1.31
CA ASN A 26 -14.47 -22.32 0.79
C ASN A 26 -13.66 -23.11 1.82
N HIS A 27 -13.86 -24.43 1.87
CA HIS A 27 -13.15 -25.36 2.75
C HIS A 27 -13.14 -24.96 4.25
N GLY A 28 -14.19 -24.30 4.71
CA GLY A 28 -14.33 -23.81 6.09
C GLY A 28 -13.51 -22.57 6.41
N LEU A 29 -12.79 -21.99 5.44
CA LEU A 29 -12.20 -20.65 5.52
C LEU A 29 -13.21 -19.65 4.98
N VAL A 30 -13.61 -18.69 5.81
CA VAL A 30 -14.59 -17.65 5.45
C VAL A 30 -13.96 -16.29 5.69
N VAL A 31 -14.17 -15.38 4.74
CA VAL A 31 -13.77 -13.97 4.83
C VAL A 31 -14.99 -13.09 4.64
N GLU A 32 -15.29 -12.35 5.69
CA GLU A 32 -16.38 -11.39 5.72
C GLU A 32 -15.84 -9.97 5.85
N ILE A 33 -16.37 -9.07 5.03
CA ILE A 33 -16.14 -7.63 5.14
C ILE A 33 -17.42 -6.99 5.65
N THR A 34 -17.33 -6.32 6.80
CA THR A 34 -18.41 -5.50 7.32
C THR A 34 -18.11 -4.03 7.05
N THR A 35 -19.06 -3.33 6.43
CA THR A 35 -18.99 -1.88 6.26
C THR A 35 -20.04 -1.21 7.14
N GLY A 36 -19.64 -0.15 7.83
CA GLY A 36 -20.48 0.56 8.78
C GLY A 36 -20.22 2.06 8.74
N GLY A 37 -21.04 2.81 9.49
CA GLY A 37 -20.80 4.21 9.76
C GLY A 37 -20.79 4.43 11.26
N ARG A 38 -19.76 5.08 11.78
CA ARG A 38 -19.68 5.53 13.17
C ARG A 38 -19.66 7.05 13.19
N GLN A 39 -20.42 7.66 14.10
CA GLN A 39 -20.28 9.09 14.35
C GLN A 39 -19.02 9.33 15.17
N ASP A 40 -18.09 10.12 14.64
CA ASP A 40 -16.94 10.59 15.38
C ASP A 40 -17.42 11.58 16.44
N TRP A 41 -17.15 11.26 17.71
CA TRP A 41 -17.59 12.05 18.85
C TRP A 41 -16.85 13.38 18.98
N ASN A 42 -15.64 13.50 18.42
CA ASN A 42 -14.85 14.73 18.45
C ASN A 42 -15.28 15.71 17.37
N THR A 43 -15.56 15.21 16.16
CA THR A 43 -15.86 16.05 15.00
C THR A 43 -17.36 16.13 14.68
N GLY A 44 -18.17 15.28 15.30
CA GLY A 44 -19.59 15.12 14.99
C GLY A 44 -19.86 14.48 13.61
N GLN A 45 -18.82 14.23 12.82
CA GLN A 45 -18.93 13.74 11.45
C GLN A 45 -19.12 12.22 11.41
N ARG A 46 -19.92 11.75 10.47
CA ARG A 46 -20.06 10.32 10.20
C ARG A 46 -18.80 9.82 9.49
N GLN A 47 -18.09 8.89 10.11
CA GLN A 47 -16.97 8.18 9.53
C GLN A 47 -17.39 6.79 9.06
N ASN A 48 -17.02 6.44 7.83
CA ASN A 48 -17.19 5.08 7.33
C ASN A 48 -16.13 4.18 7.96
N THR A 49 -16.54 2.97 8.36
CA THR A 49 -15.64 1.94 8.88
C THR A 49 -15.74 0.69 8.01
N ARG A 50 -14.60 0.07 7.72
CA ARG A 50 -14.52 -1.26 7.10
C ARG A 50 -13.77 -2.18 8.06
N SER A 51 -14.36 -3.32 8.41
CA SER A 51 -13.71 -4.35 9.22
C SER A 51 -13.71 -5.67 8.47
N THR A 52 -12.61 -6.41 8.59
CA THR A 52 -12.47 -7.74 7.98
C THR A 52 -12.46 -8.79 9.08
N THR A 53 -13.32 -9.79 8.97
CA THR A 53 -13.30 -10.98 9.83
C THR A 53 -12.91 -12.17 8.99
N ILE A 54 -11.87 -12.89 9.42
CA ILE A 54 -11.48 -14.17 8.81
C ILE A 54 -11.73 -15.26 9.85
N THR A 55 -12.46 -16.30 9.46
CA THR A 55 -12.70 -17.48 10.29
C THR A 55 -12.23 -18.75 9.59
N PHE A 56 -11.73 -19.70 10.36
CA PHE A 56 -11.45 -21.06 9.90
C PHE A 56 -12.15 -22.06 10.81
N GLN A 57 -13.03 -22.89 10.25
CA GLN A 57 -13.87 -23.84 10.98
C GLN A 57 -14.65 -23.18 12.14
N GLY A 58 -15.18 -21.96 11.88
CA GLY A 58 -15.90 -21.16 12.88
C GLY A 58 -15.02 -20.39 13.86
N ASN A 59 -13.72 -20.67 13.93
CA ASN A 59 -12.79 -19.97 14.82
C ASN A 59 -12.23 -18.72 14.15
N LYS A 60 -12.33 -17.56 14.80
CA LYS A 60 -11.76 -16.31 14.28
C LYS A 60 -10.23 -16.37 14.26
N LEU A 61 -9.61 -15.96 13.16
CA LEU A 61 -8.18 -15.72 13.07
C LEU A 61 -7.81 -14.37 13.70
N CYS A 62 -7.96 -14.30 15.02
CA CYS A 62 -7.67 -13.12 15.82
C CYS A 62 -7.23 -13.57 17.22
N GLY A 63 -5.96 -13.37 17.56
CA GLY A 63 -5.38 -13.92 18.78
C GLY A 63 -3.87 -14.04 18.76
N ARG A 64 -3.31 -14.52 19.87
CA ARG A 64 -1.88 -14.87 19.96
C ARG A 64 -1.51 -16.11 19.16
N ASP A 65 -2.46 -17.02 18.96
CA ASP A 65 -2.21 -18.23 18.17
C ASP A 65 -2.00 -17.92 16.68
N VAL A 66 -2.54 -16.81 16.19
CA VAL A 66 -2.23 -16.28 14.85
C VAL A 66 -0.76 -15.87 14.76
N GLY A 67 -0.19 -15.28 15.81
CA GLY A 67 1.25 -14.96 15.87
C GLY A 67 2.12 -16.20 15.69
N LYS A 68 1.76 -17.32 16.34
CA LYS A 68 2.46 -18.60 16.18
C LYS A 68 2.32 -19.18 14.77
N GLN A 69 1.16 -18.99 14.13
CA GLN A 69 0.95 -19.41 12.73
C GLN A 69 1.76 -18.57 11.73
N LEU A 70 1.88 -17.25 11.97
CA LEU A 70 2.65 -16.34 11.13
C LEU A 70 4.17 -16.51 11.29
N TYR A 71 4.61 -16.97 12.47
CA TYR A 71 6.01 -17.15 12.84
C TYR A 71 6.24 -18.56 13.45
N PRO A 72 6.14 -19.63 12.63
CA PRO A 72 6.11 -21.01 13.12
C PRO A 72 7.41 -21.44 13.83
N ASP A 73 8.55 -20.84 13.47
CA ASP A 73 9.85 -21.16 14.09
C ASP A 73 9.96 -20.69 15.54
N GLY A 74 9.04 -19.81 16.00
CA GLY A 74 9.02 -19.27 17.37
C GLY A 74 10.21 -18.38 17.75
N ARG A 75 11.18 -18.19 16.86
CA ARG A 75 12.40 -17.38 17.10
C ARG A 75 12.14 -15.88 17.05
N ASP A 76 11.09 -15.45 16.36
CA ASP A 76 10.72 -14.05 16.27
C ASP A 76 9.84 -13.68 17.47
N MET A 77 10.14 -12.57 18.16
CA MET A 77 9.34 -12.09 19.27
C MET A 77 7.89 -11.80 18.86
N ALA A 78 7.67 -11.47 17.58
CA ALA A 78 6.34 -11.29 17.00
C ALA A 78 5.47 -12.56 17.07
N SER A 79 6.05 -13.76 17.21
CA SER A 79 5.30 -15.01 17.38
C SER A 79 4.33 -15.01 18.57
N ASN A 80 4.62 -14.20 19.61
CA ASN A 80 3.79 -14.07 20.80
C ASN A 80 2.84 -12.86 20.75
N ALA A 81 2.88 -12.07 19.68
CA ALA A 81 2.04 -10.89 19.53
C ALA A 81 0.58 -11.28 19.22
N PHE A 82 -0.34 -10.39 19.57
CA PHE A 82 -1.75 -10.54 19.28
C PHE A 82 -2.05 -9.96 17.91
N PHE A 83 -2.42 -10.81 16.94
CA PHE A 83 -2.74 -10.40 15.58
C PHE A 83 -4.21 -10.61 15.27
N CYS A 84 -4.80 -9.70 14.52
CA CYS A 84 -6.12 -9.87 13.91
C CYS A 84 -6.09 -9.45 12.45
N ALA A 85 -6.99 -10.03 11.66
CA ALA A 85 -7.18 -9.66 10.27
C ALA A 85 -7.56 -8.18 10.14
N ALA A 86 -6.87 -7.48 9.24
CA ALA A 86 -7.15 -6.07 8.93
C ALA A 86 -7.86 -5.94 7.58
N ASN A 87 -7.31 -6.56 6.55
CA ASN A 87 -7.87 -6.55 5.21
C ASN A 87 -7.56 -7.87 4.52
N ALA A 88 -8.42 -8.27 3.58
CA ALA A 88 -8.26 -9.52 2.85
C ALA A 88 -8.71 -9.38 1.40
N LYS A 89 -8.10 -10.19 0.54
CA LYS A 89 -8.44 -10.32 -0.87
C LYS A 89 -8.55 -11.80 -1.22
N ALA A 90 -9.72 -12.20 -1.69
CA ALA A 90 -9.91 -13.50 -2.30
C ALA A 90 -9.10 -13.59 -3.60
N LEU A 91 -8.39 -14.71 -3.78
CA LEU A 91 -7.69 -15.04 -5.00
C LEU A 91 -8.51 -16.03 -5.81
N GLU A 92 -8.34 -15.97 -7.12
CA GLU A 92 -8.86 -16.95 -8.08
C GLU A 92 -8.29 -18.39 -7.91
N THR A 93 -7.39 -18.61 -6.95
CA THR A 93 -6.69 -19.89 -6.71
C THR A 93 -7.17 -20.63 -5.45
N ASP A 94 -8.44 -20.48 -5.04
CA ASP A 94 -8.97 -21.02 -3.77
C ASP A 94 -8.08 -20.67 -2.56
N ALA A 95 -7.67 -19.41 -2.51
CA ALA A 95 -6.80 -18.89 -1.47
C ALA A 95 -7.12 -17.42 -1.18
N VAL A 96 -6.55 -16.89 -0.10
CA VAL A 96 -6.78 -15.52 0.35
C VAL A 96 -5.44 -14.85 0.67
N LEU A 97 -5.22 -13.64 0.18
CA LEU A 97 -4.22 -12.75 0.74
C LEU A 97 -4.83 -12.00 1.92
N ALA A 98 -4.16 -11.99 3.06
CA ALA A 98 -4.65 -11.35 4.26
C ALA A 98 -3.55 -10.55 4.96
N TYR A 99 -3.88 -9.31 5.30
CA TYR A 99 -3.09 -8.51 6.22
C TYR A 99 -3.50 -8.82 7.65
N PHE A 100 -2.50 -9.06 8.49
CA PHE A 100 -2.65 -9.16 9.94
C PHE A 100 -1.95 -7.98 10.60
N THR A 101 -2.66 -7.30 11.50
CA THR A 101 -2.13 -6.17 12.26
C THR A 101 -2.05 -6.51 13.73
N SER A 102 -1.05 -5.94 14.41
CA SER A 102 -0.87 -5.99 15.85
C SER A 102 -0.67 -4.56 16.38
N SER A 103 -1.01 -4.34 17.65
CA SER A 103 -0.69 -3.09 18.34
C SER A 103 0.76 -3.02 18.84
N THR A 104 1.48 -4.15 18.82
CA THR A 104 2.82 -4.28 19.41
C THR A 104 3.91 -4.64 18.39
N THR A 105 3.55 -4.88 17.13
CA THR A 105 4.49 -5.21 16.07
C THR A 105 3.93 -4.83 14.70
N ASP A 106 4.76 -4.94 13.68
CA ASP A 106 4.45 -4.50 12.33
C ASP A 106 3.37 -5.36 11.66
N PRO A 107 2.61 -4.78 10.71
CA PRO A 107 1.66 -5.54 9.92
C PRO A 107 2.37 -6.61 9.09
N VAL A 108 1.71 -7.74 8.91
CA VAL A 108 2.21 -8.88 8.14
C VAL A 108 1.24 -9.19 7.01
N LEU A 109 1.78 -9.46 5.82
CA LEU A 109 1.00 -10.04 4.72
C LEU A 109 1.19 -11.55 4.70
N ALA A 110 0.09 -12.29 4.65
CA ALA A 110 0.11 -13.74 4.55
C ALA A 110 -0.82 -14.24 3.43
N HIS A 111 -0.45 -15.39 2.87
CA HIS A 111 -1.28 -16.20 2.01
C HIS A 111 -1.91 -17.32 2.84
N LEU A 112 -3.24 -17.35 2.83
CA LEU A 112 -4.07 -18.32 3.51
C LEU A 112 -4.62 -19.31 2.49
N GLN A 113 -4.38 -20.60 2.72
CA GLN A 113 -4.92 -21.66 1.87
C GLN A 113 -5.30 -22.85 2.75
N VAL A 114 -6.44 -23.48 2.45
CA VAL A 114 -6.79 -24.74 3.10
C VAL A 114 -6.30 -25.88 2.22
N ALA A 115 -5.48 -26.75 2.78
CA ALA A 115 -4.98 -27.94 2.08
C ALA A 115 -5.04 -29.14 3.01
N ASN A 116 -5.61 -30.25 2.53
CA ASN A 116 -5.84 -31.47 3.31
C ASN A 116 -6.63 -31.21 4.61
N GLY A 117 -7.61 -30.31 4.55
CA GLY A 117 -8.44 -29.95 5.71
C GLY A 117 -7.75 -29.08 6.77
N ALA A 118 -6.49 -28.68 6.55
CA ALA A 118 -5.73 -27.82 7.46
C ALA A 118 -5.49 -26.45 6.84
N LEU A 119 -5.62 -25.40 7.66
CA LEU A 119 -5.25 -24.04 7.28
C LEU A 119 -3.72 -23.93 7.21
N ARG A 120 -3.21 -23.54 6.04
CA ARG A 120 -1.82 -23.14 5.84
C ARG A 120 -1.75 -21.63 5.81
N VAL A 121 -0.92 -21.09 6.69
CA VAL A 121 -0.64 -19.65 6.79
C VAL A 121 0.81 -19.46 6.36
N ASN A 122 1.02 -18.90 5.18
CA ASN A 122 2.34 -18.64 4.64
C ASN A 122 2.58 -17.13 4.62
N ARG A 123 3.48 -16.63 5.47
CA ARG A 123 3.91 -15.24 5.39
C ARG A 123 4.58 -14.98 4.03
N LEU A 124 4.19 -13.89 3.40
CA LEU A 124 4.80 -13.45 2.15
C LEU A 124 5.87 -12.41 2.44
N ALA A 125 7.11 -12.73 2.04
CA ALA A 125 8.17 -11.75 2.00
C ALA A 125 7.93 -10.78 0.84
N LEU A 126 7.85 -9.50 1.18
CA LEU A 126 7.79 -8.35 0.27
C LEU A 126 9.17 -7.87 -0.14
N SER A 127 10.22 -8.19 0.62
CA SER A 127 11.61 -7.88 0.28
C SER A 127 12.55 -8.99 0.71
N ASN A 128 13.66 -9.13 -0.01
CA ASN A 128 14.77 -9.99 0.41
C ASN A 128 15.58 -9.36 1.56
N GLN A 129 15.40 -8.06 1.80
CA GLN A 129 16.02 -7.35 2.92
C GLN A 129 15.04 -7.30 4.08
N ARG A 130 15.42 -7.90 5.22
CA ARG A 130 14.52 -8.08 6.38
C ARG A 130 13.98 -6.76 6.92
N ASP A 131 14.82 -5.73 6.95
CA ASP A 131 14.42 -4.39 7.36
C ASP A 131 13.33 -3.85 6.43
N ARG A 132 13.43 -4.08 5.11
CA ARG A 132 12.48 -3.56 4.10
C ARG A 132 11.20 -4.37 3.90
N ASP A 133 11.01 -5.46 4.64
CA ASP A 133 9.92 -6.41 4.41
C ASP A 133 8.55 -5.95 4.93
N LYS A 134 8.48 -4.78 5.57
CA LYS A 134 7.26 -4.26 6.19
C LYS A 134 6.34 -3.59 5.16
N PRO A 135 5.03 -3.92 5.13
CA PRO A 135 4.01 -3.19 4.36
C PRO A 135 3.89 -1.72 4.79
N SER A 136 3.63 -0.81 3.84
CA SER A 136 3.29 0.60 4.17
C SER A 136 1.92 0.74 4.83
N GLY A 137 1.03 -0.21 4.56
CA GLY A 137 -0.34 -0.26 5.08
C GLY A 137 -0.98 -1.60 4.74
N THR A 138 -2.29 -1.67 4.89
CA THR A 138 -3.08 -2.92 4.72
C THR A 138 -3.97 -2.89 3.48
N ARG A 139 -3.60 -2.10 2.47
CA ARG A 139 -4.40 -1.94 1.25
C ARG A 139 -3.85 -2.80 0.13
N PHE A 140 -4.74 -3.55 -0.50
CA PHE A 140 -4.48 -4.21 -1.78
C PHE A 140 -4.79 -3.24 -2.90
N GLU A 141 -3.82 -3.02 -3.76
CA GLU A 141 -3.92 -2.14 -4.91
C GLU A 141 -3.98 -2.95 -6.20
N ASP A 142 -4.46 -2.30 -7.25
CA ASP A 142 -4.48 -2.88 -8.58
C ASP A 142 -3.04 -2.94 -9.16
N ALA A 143 -2.67 -4.11 -9.66
CA ALA A 143 -1.38 -4.38 -10.31
C ALA A 143 -1.36 -4.07 -11.81
N ARG A 144 -2.50 -3.68 -12.39
CA ARG A 144 -2.71 -3.51 -13.84
C ARG A 144 -2.45 -4.77 -14.66
N LEU A 145 -2.46 -5.93 -14.00
CA LEU A 145 -2.28 -7.25 -14.59
C LEU A 145 -3.32 -8.23 -14.00
N PRO A 146 -4.10 -8.95 -14.83
CA PRO A 146 -4.96 -10.03 -14.35
C PRO A 146 -4.13 -11.13 -13.69
N GLY A 147 -4.56 -11.67 -12.55
CA GLY A 147 -3.75 -12.66 -11.83
C GLY A 147 -2.74 -12.07 -10.86
N TRP A 148 -2.75 -10.75 -10.65
CA TRP A 148 -1.78 -10.05 -9.81
C TRP A 148 -2.43 -9.05 -8.86
N THR A 149 -1.76 -8.83 -7.72
CA THR A 149 -2.11 -7.81 -6.73
C THR A 149 -0.90 -6.93 -6.48
N ARG A 150 -1.11 -5.62 -6.35
CA ARG A 150 -0.05 -4.69 -5.96
C ARG A 150 -0.15 -4.37 -4.48
N VAL A 151 0.99 -4.31 -3.84
CA VAL A 151 1.13 -3.80 -2.47
C VAL A 151 2.33 -2.85 -2.42
N GLU A 152 2.43 -2.09 -1.34
CA GLU A 152 3.54 -1.15 -1.13
C GLU A 152 4.25 -1.47 0.19
N THR A 153 5.57 -1.31 0.22
CA THR A 153 6.36 -1.41 1.45
C THR A 153 6.51 -0.05 2.12
N ALA A 154 6.87 -0.03 3.40
CA ALA A 154 7.12 1.20 4.14
C ALA A 154 8.29 2.04 3.55
N TRP A 155 9.10 1.47 2.65
CA TRP A 155 10.16 2.14 1.90
C TRP A 155 9.69 2.69 0.54
N GLN A 156 8.37 2.80 0.33
CA GLN A 156 7.78 3.28 -0.92
C GLN A 156 8.16 2.40 -2.13
N GLU A 157 8.40 1.11 -1.89
CA GLU A 157 8.66 0.14 -2.95
C GLU A 157 7.34 -0.47 -3.44
N THR A 158 7.22 -0.64 -4.75
CA THR A 158 6.10 -1.36 -5.35
C THR A 158 6.41 -2.85 -5.40
N VAL A 159 5.52 -3.67 -4.85
CA VAL A 159 5.61 -5.13 -4.91
C VAL A 159 4.39 -5.67 -5.67
N LEU A 160 4.63 -6.50 -6.67
CA LEU A 160 3.58 -7.21 -7.41
C LEU A 160 3.53 -8.66 -6.96
N ILE A 161 2.36 -9.14 -6.58
CA ILE A 161 2.12 -10.50 -6.11
C ILE A 161 1.36 -11.24 -7.20
N ARG A 162 2.01 -12.20 -7.85
CA ARG A 162 1.37 -13.15 -8.75
C ARG A 162 0.56 -14.15 -7.94
N HIS A 163 -0.67 -14.45 -8.34
CA HIS A 163 -1.53 -15.39 -7.62
C HIS A 163 -1.21 -16.85 -7.97
N ALA A 164 -0.87 -17.14 -9.23
CA ALA A 164 -0.56 -18.49 -9.71
C ALA A 164 0.64 -18.55 -10.69
N PRO A 165 1.77 -19.19 -10.33
CA PRO A 165 2.13 -19.60 -8.97
C PRO A 165 2.31 -18.38 -8.05
N LEU A 166 2.09 -18.58 -6.76
CA LEU A 166 2.22 -17.53 -5.76
C LEU A 166 3.67 -17.02 -5.69
N LYS A 167 3.89 -15.75 -6.05
CA LYS A 167 5.21 -15.12 -6.00
C LYS A 167 5.09 -13.60 -5.80
N ALA A 168 5.71 -13.08 -4.75
CA ALA A 168 5.84 -11.65 -4.53
C ALA A 168 7.12 -11.12 -5.19
N MET A 169 7.00 -10.10 -6.04
CA MET A 169 8.09 -9.50 -6.80
C MET A 169 8.23 -8.03 -6.46
N ASN A 170 9.31 -7.70 -5.76
CA ASN A 170 9.65 -6.32 -5.40
C ASN A 170 10.30 -5.64 -6.60
N LEU A 171 9.64 -4.61 -7.13
CA LEU A 171 10.13 -3.80 -8.25
C LEU A 171 11.01 -2.61 -7.79
N GLY A 172 11.19 -2.47 -6.47
CA GLY A 172 11.88 -1.37 -5.82
C GLY A 172 11.05 -0.10 -5.74
N GLN A 173 11.71 1.00 -5.42
CA GLN A 173 11.10 2.31 -5.17
C GLN A 173 10.29 2.85 -6.35
N GLY A 174 9.12 3.42 -6.05
CA GLY A 174 8.29 4.15 -6.99
C GLY A 174 6.86 3.67 -7.02
N LYS A 175 5.97 4.50 -7.58
CA LYS A 175 4.55 4.23 -7.78
C LYS A 175 4.32 3.66 -9.18
N LEU A 176 3.50 2.63 -9.29
CA LEU A 176 3.18 1.99 -10.56
C LEU A 176 2.36 2.94 -11.45
N LEU A 177 2.91 3.25 -12.63
CA LEU A 177 2.19 3.96 -13.69
C LEU A 177 1.44 2.98 -14.57
N ASP A 178 2.13 1.94 -15.03
CA ASP A 178 1.61 1.02 -16.03
C ASP A 178 2.43 -0.28 -16.11
N VAL A 179 1.85 -1.30 -16.71
CA VAL A 179 2.55 -2.52 -17.13
C VAL A 179 2.27 -2.82 -18.60
N ASP A 180 3.34 -2.90 -19.39
CA ASP A 180 3.31 -3.15 -20.82
C ASP A 180 4.14 -4.40 -21.14
N GLY A 181 3.48 -5.52 -21.44
CA GLY A 181 4.13 -6.83 -21.51
C GLY A 181 4.80 -7.21 -20.19
N ASP A 182 6.11 -7.47 -20.22
CA ASP A 182 6.94 -7.78 -19.03
C ASP A 182 7.63 -6.54 -18.43
N VAL A 183 7.21 -5.33 -18.78
CA VAL A 183 7.81 -4.09 -18.30
C VAL A 183 6.83 -3.29 -17.45
N ALA A 184 7.16 -3.09 -16.18
CA ALA A 184 6.50 -2.15 -15.29
C ALA A 184 7.18 -0.79 -15.36
N TYR A 185 6.39 0.27 -15.55
CA TYR A 185 6.83 1.65 -15.49
C TYR A 185 6.49 2.23 -14.12
N LEU A 186 7.50 2.74 -13.42
CA LEU A 186 7.35 3.35 -12.11
C LEU A 186 7.72 4.83 -12.17
N ALA A 187 7.00 5.65 -11.41
CA ALA A 187 7.39 7.02 -11.12
C ALA A 187 7.90 7.13 -9.68
N ILE A 188 9.00 7.83 -9.47
CA ILE A 188 9.46 8.25 -8.13
C ILE A 188 9.08 9.72 -7.99
N PRO A 189 7.99 10.06 -7.28
CA PRO A 189 7.61 11.45 -7.07
C PRO A 189 8.74 12.20 -6.36
N PRO A 190 8.86 13.52 -6.58
CA PRO A 190 9.81 14.32 -5.81
C PRO A 190 9.40 14.29 -4.34
N VAL A 191 10.32 13.83 -3.48
CA VAL A 191 10.10 13.73 -2.04
C VAL A 191 11.18 14.51 -1.30
N ARG A 192 10.87 14.93 -0.06
CA ARG A 192 11.90 15.34 0.90
C ARG A 192 12.47 14.07 1.52
N ASP A 193 13.62 13.66 1.05
CA ASP A 193 14.36 12.51 1.57
C ASP A 193 15.08 12.90 2.86
N VAL A 194 15.29 11.96 3.77
CA VAL A 194 15.96 12.20 5.06
C VAL A 194 17.35 11.57 4.96
N VAL A 195 18.37 12.41 4.82
CA VAL A 195 19.76 11.96 4.79
C VAL A 195 20.36 12.08 6.18
N VAL A 196 20.95 10.99 6.65
CA VAL A 196 21.72 10.95 7.89
C VAL A 196 23.00 11.75 7.70
N VAL A 197 23.10 12.91 8.33
CA VAL A 197 24.30 13.75 8.32
C VAL A 197 25.30 13.25 9.36
N GLN A 198 24.79 12.75 10.49
CA GLN A 198 25.59 12.16 11.54
C GLN A 198 24.83 11.00 12.19
N PRO A 199 25.39 9.76 12.20
CA PRO A 199 24.72 8.62 12.82
C PRO A 199 24.64 8.79 14.34
N ALA A 200 23.67 8.14 14.97
CA ALA A 200 23.59 8.11 16.43
C ALA A 200 24.88 7.49 17.02
N THR A 201 25.47 8.14 18.01
CA THR A 201 26.70 7.67 18.67
C THR A 201 26.47 7.52 20.16
N ARG A 202 27.12 6.51 20.76
CA ARG A 202 27.13 6.31 22.21
C ARG A 202 28.38 6.98 22.77
N ILE A 203 28.21 7.98 23.64
CA ILE A 203 29.30 8.67 24.32
C ILE A 203 29.14 8.51 25.83
N LYS A 204 30.26 8.53 26.56
CA LYS A 204 30.20 8.72 28.02
C LYS A 204 30.11 10.21 28.31
N ASP A 205 29.18 10.60 29.17
CA ASP A 205 29.11 11.98 29.66
C ASP A 205 30.22 12.26 30.69
N ALA A 206 30.28 13.51 31.17
CA ALA A 206 31.30 13.95 32.12
C ALA A 206 31.23 13.21 33.48
N GLN A 207 30.13 12.51 33.75
CA GLN A 207 29.88 11.72 34.96
C GLN A 207 30.16 10.23 34.74
N GLY A 208 30.50 9.82 33.51
CA GLY A 208 30.81 8.44 33.15
C GLY A 208 29.60 7.62 32.70
N ASP A 209 28.41 8.22 32.64
CA ASP A 209 27.18 7.57 32.22
C ASP A 209 27.10 7.49 30.69
N MET A 210 26.60 6.36 30.19
CA MET A 210 26.45 6.14 28.75
C MET A 210 25.23 6.91 28.23
N ARG A 211 25.48 7.92 27.38
CA ARG A 211 24.44 8.69 26.68
C ARG A 211 24.44 8.38 25.18
N ILE A 212 23.25 8.37 24.59
CA ILE A 212 23.07 8.29 23.14
C ILE A 212 22.96 9.72 22.62
N VAL A 213 23.91 10.15 21.79
CA VAL A 213 23.75 11.32 20.94
C VAL A 213 22.82 10.90 19.81
N PRO A 214 21.64 11.52 19.67
CA PRO A 214 20.70 11.16 18.62
C PRO A 214 21.29 11.47 17.25
N GLU A 215 20.78 10.76 16.25
CA GLU A 215 21.10 10.96 14.85
C GLU A 215 20.77 12.39 14.40
N VAL A 216 21.68 13.02 13.66
CA VAL A 216 21.41 14.30 12.98
C VAL A 216 21.02 13.99 11.55
N THR A 217 19.79 14.33 11.19
CA THR A 217 19.26 14.15 9.83
C THR A 217 19.04 15.49 9.15
N LYS A 218 19.12 15.49 7.82
CA LYS A 218 18.78 16.63 6.97
C LYS A 218 17.82 16.20 5.89
N PHE A 219 16.77 17.00 5.68
CA PHE A 219 15.89 16.83 4.54
C PHE A 219 16.59 17.29 3.26
N VAL A 220 16.68 16.41 2.27
CA VAL A 220 17.22 16.69 0.93
C VAL A 220 16.10 16.48 -0.08
N ASP A 221 15.91 17.42 -1.00
CA ASP A 221 14.94 17.23 -2.08
C ASP A 221 15.47 16.18 -3.06
N ALA A 222 14.80 15.02 -3.13
CA ALA A 222 15.05 14.03 -4.15
C ALA A 222 14.31 14.42 -5.43
N PRO A 223 14.99 14.50 -6.59
CA PRO A 223 14.35 14.85 -7.83
C PRO A 223 13.41 13.73 -8.29
N LEU A 224 12.46 14.10 -9.14
CA LEU A 224 11.64 13.16 -9.89
C LEU A 224 12.53 12.18 -10.68
N ALA A 225 12.11 10.92 -10.75
CA ALA A 225 12.67 9.95 -11.68
C ALA A 225 11.59 9.00 -12.22
N PHE A 226 11.87 8.40 -13.38
CA PHE A 226 11.09 7.27 -13.89
C PHE A 226 11.97 6.04 -14.00
N ARG A 227 11.37 4.87 -13.82
CA ARG A 227 12.04 3.57 -13.92
C ARG A 227 11.23 2.66 -14.82
N ALA A 228 11.93 1.87 -15.62
CA ALA A 228 11.38 0.72 -16.31
C ALA A 228 11.99 -0.53 -15.67
N VAL A 229 11.14 -1.43 -15.18
CA VAL A 229 11.54 -2.61 -14.41
C VAL A 229 10.91 -3.84 -15.05
N ARG A 230 11.68 -4.92 -15.18
CA ARG A 230 11.17 -6.19 -15.65
C ARG A 230 10.32 -6.86 -14.57
N VAL A 231 9.10 -7.25 -14.90
CA VAL A 231 8.15 -7.83 -13.92
C VAL A 231 8.57 -9.23 -13.48
N SER A 232 9.11 -10.04 -14.40
CA SER A 232 9.48 -11.43 -14.14
C SER A 232 10.57 -11.64 -13.08
N ASP A 233 11.51 -10.70 -12.94
CA ASP A 233 12.64 -10.79 -12.01
C ASP A 233 12.90 -9.52 -11.17
N GLY A 234 12.15 -8.43 -11.37
CA GLY A 234 12.33 -7.17 -10.66
C GLY A 234 13.56 -6.37 -11.10
N ARG A 235 14.24 -6.77 -12.18
CA ARG A 235 15.45 -6.10 -12.65
C ARG A 235 15.13 -4.75 -13.30
N GLU A 236 15.80 -3.70 -12.85
CA GLU A 236 15.73 -2.39 -13.50
C GLU A 236 16.35 -2.47 -14.90
N LEU A 237 15.54 -2.16 -15.91
CA LEU A 237 15.96 -2.14 -17.32
C LEU A 237 16.56 -0.78 -17.67
N ALA A 238 15.89 0.30 -17.25
CA ALA A 238 16.33 1.66 -17.51
C ALA A 238 15.76 2.62 -16.47
N ARG A 239 16.45 3.75 -16.30
CA ARG A 239 16.03 4.84 -15.41
C ARG A 239 16.25 6.18 -16.09
N LEU A 240 15.27 7.05 -15.95
CA LEU A 240 15.34 8.46 -16.35
C LEU A 240 15.38 9.31 -15.08
N ASN A 241 16.53 9.93 -14.82
CA ASN A 241 16.72 10.83 -13.69
C ASN A 241 16.62 12.28 -14.16
N PHE A 242 15.92 13.11 -13.40
CA PHE A 242 15.95 14.56 -13.58
C PHE A 242 16.93 15.18 -12.57
N LYS A 243 17.64 16.23 -13.00
CA LYS A 243 18.46 17.04 -12.09
C LYS A 243 17.69 18.21 -11.50
N ASP A 244 16.70 18.70 -12.25
CA ASP A 244 15.85 19.80 -11.82
C ASP A 244 14.85 19.30 -10.76
N THR A 245 15.04 19.78 -9.53
CA THR A 245 14.16 19.48 -8.39
C THR A 245 12.86 20.27 -8.43
N CYS A 246 12.69 21.20 -9.37
CA CYS A 246 11.44 21.93 -9.60
C CYS A 246 10.49 21.19 -10.53
N LEU A 247 10.95 20.15 -11.23
CA LEU A 247 10.06 19.27 -11.97
C LEU A 247 9.17 18.47 -11.02
N ALA A 248 7.92 18.30 -11.42
CA ALA A 248 6.91 17.53 -10.71
C ALA A 248 6.19 16.58 -11.67
N LEU A 249 5.46 15.64 -11.08
CA LEU A 249 4.42 14.93 -11.81
C LEU A 249 3.15 15.77 -11.81
N PRO A 250 2.30 15.66 -12.85
CA PRO A 250 0.91 16.09 -12.71
C PRO A 250 0.26 15.36 -11.52
N ALA A 251 -0.86 15.85 -11.03
CA ALA A 251 -1.59 15.17 -9.95
C ALA A 251 -2.16 13.83 -10.45
N ILE A 252 -1.38 12.75 -10.33
CA ILE A 252 -1.71 11.40 -10.80
C ILE A 252 -2.39 10.61 -9.69
N GLU A 253 -3.51 9.97 -10.01
CA GLU A 253 -4.15 8.99 -9.15
C GLU A 253 -3.52 7.59 -9.34
N PHE A 254 -2.45 7.29 -8.58
CA PHE A 254 -1.72 6.03 -8.70
C PHE A 254 -2.49 4.80 -8.21
N ASN A 255 -3.45 5.01 -7.31
CA ASN A 255 -4.18 3.96 -6.63
C ASN A 255 -5.65 4.08 -7.00
N ARG A 256 -6.34 2.96 -7.23
CA ARG A 256 -7.76 2.99 -7.56
C ARG A 256 -8.52 3.72 -6.45
N PRO A 257 -9.41 4.68 -6.72
CA PRO A 257 -10.15 5.35 -5.65
C PRO A 257 -10.95 4.35 -4.81
N ASP A 258 -10.96 4.51 -3.48
CA ASP A 258 -11.82 3.70 -2.60
C ASP A 258 -13.17 4.42 -2.43
N PRO A 259 -14.30 3.82 -2.86
CA PRO A 259 -15.61 4.44 -2.72
C PRO A 259 -16.00 4.75 -1.26
N LEU A 260 -15.44 4.02 -0.28
CA LEU A 260 -15.72 4.30 1.14
C LEU A 260 -14.94 5.50 1.69
N TYR A 261 -13.80 5.81 1.08
CA TYR A 261 -12.87 6.86 1.49
C TYR A 261 -12.51 7.72 0.27
N PRO A 262 -13.47 8.48 -0.27
CA PRO A 262 -13.22 9.31 -1.45
C PRO A 262 -12.15 10.35 -1.12
N SER A 263 -11.15 10.48 -1.99
CA SER A 263 -10.16 11.55 -1.87
C SER A 263 -10.82 12.88 -2.20
N SER A 264 -10.48 13.93 -1.44
CA SER A 264 -10.88 15.31 -1.74
C SER A 264 -9.98 15.97 -2.79
N SER A 265 -8.83 15.36 -3.11
CA SER A 265 -7.92 15.84 -4.14
C SER A 265 -8.51 15.65 -5.54
N ARG A 266 -8.42 16.67 -6.40
CA ARG A 266 -8.76 16.54 -7.83
C ARG A 266 -7.52 16.12 -8.61
N PRO A 267 -7.39 14.86 -9.04
CA PRO A 267 -6.30 14.45 -9.91
C PRO A 267 -6.43 15.10 -11.29
N GLU A 268 -5.29 15.42 -11.90
CA GLU A 268 -5.16 15.81 -13.30
C GLU A 268 -5.14 14.58 -14.22
N VAL A 269 -4.71 13.42 -13.71
CA VAL A 269 -4.71 12.13 -14.42
C VAL A 269 -5.42 11.09 -13.54
N LEU A 270 -6.58 10.62 -13.99
CA LEU A 270 -7.38 9.61 -13.31
C LEU A 270 -6.69 8.25 -13.35
N PHE A 271 -7.03 7.37 -12.40
CA PHE A 271 -6.43 6.03 -12.28
C PHE A 271 -6.47 5.22 -13.59
N ASP A 272 -7.59 5.26 -14.31
CA ASP A 272 -7.79 4.52 -15.56
C ASP A 272 -7.03 5.14 -16.75
N ASP A 273 -6.71 6.44 -16.68
CA ASP A 273 -5.99 7.18 -17.73
C ASP A 273 -4.47 7.15 -17.56
N VAL A 274 -3.95 6.71 -16.41
CA VAL A 274 -2.51 6.65 -16.14
C VAL A 274 -1.72 5.84 -17.19
N PRO A 275 -2.20 4.66 -17.67
CA PRO A 275 -1.53 3.92 -18.74
C PRO A 275 -1.38 4.73 -20.02
N ALA A 276 -2.46 5.41 -20.45
CA ALA A 276 -2.44 6.26 -21.64
C ALA A 276 -1.51 7.46 -21.46
N TRP A 277 -1.56 8.11 -20.30
CA TRP A 277 -0.63 9.19 -19.94
C TRP A 277 0.83 8.73 -19.96
N ARG A 278 1.13 7.56 -19.38
CA ARG A 278 2.46 6.93 -19.38
C ARG A 278 2.91 6.72 -20.82
N ALA A 279 2.07 6.10 -21.65
CA ALA A 279 2.38 5.81 -23.04
C ALA A 279 2.57 7.09 -23.88
N ALA A 280 1.90 8.19 -23.56
CA ALA A 280 2.09 9.49 -24.20
C ALA A 280 3.33 10.25 -23.69
N THR A 281 3.81 9.94 -22.48
CA THR A 281 4.89 10.67 -21.80
C THR A 281 6.24 9.99 -21.95
N LEU A 282 6.29 8.66 -21.82
CA LEU A 282 7.53 7.90 -21.74
C LEU A 282 7.73 7.01 -22.97
N GLN A 283 8.99 6.84 -23.35
CA GLN A 283 9.41 5.87 -24.36
C GLN A 283 10.58 5.06 -23.82
N LEU A 284 10.44 3.74 -23.90
CA LEU A 284 11.51 2.80 -23.62
C LEU A 284 12.04 2.25 -24.93
N GLU A 285 13.30 2.51 -25.22
CA GLU A 285 14.00 1.95 -26.36
C GLU A 285 14.87 0.78 -25.89
N GLN A 286 14.67 -0.39 -26.48
CA GLN A 286 15.45 -1.59 -26.17
C GLN A 286 16.22 -2.02 -27.42
N THR A 287 17.55 -1.93 -27.35
CA THR A 287 18.48 -2.47 -28.34
C THR A 287 19.25 -3.63 -27.71
N GLN A 288 19.93 -4.45 -28.50
CA GLN A 288 20.64 -5.64 -27.99
C GLN A 288 21.58 -5.27 -26.82
N GLY A 289 21.18 -5.67 -25.60
CA GLY A 289 21.94 -5.44 -24.36
C GLY A 289 21.76 -4.08 -23.69
N ARG A 290 20.98 -3.14 -24.25
CA ARG A 290 20.78 -1.81 -23.67
C ARG A 290 19.33 -1.35 -23.76
N ALA A 291 18.78 -0.94 -22.62
CA ALA A 291 17.50 -0.25 -22.54
C ALA A 291 17.71 1.21 -22.12
N THR A 292 16.99 2.14 -22.76
CA THR A 292 17.03 3.56 -22.43
C THR A 292 15.62 4.08 -22.26
N LEU A 293 15.36 4.77 -21.16
CA LEU A 293 14.07 5.39 -20.86
C LEU A 293 14.19 6.91 -21.06
N GLN A 294 13.28 7.48 -21.85
CA GLN A 294 13.28 8.91 -22.18
C GLN A 294 11.86 9.46 -22.14
N LEU A 295 11.74 10.78 -22.03
CA LEU A 295 10.49 11.47 -22.37
C LEU A 295 10.27 11.37 -23.88
N LYS A 296 9.02 11.24 -24.32
CA LYS A 296 8.69 11.36 -25.73
C LYS A 296 9.00 12.77 -26.25
N PRO A 297 9.38 12.92 -27.53
CA PRO A 297 9.65 14.23 -28.12
C PRO A 297 8.47 15.19 -27.94
N GLY A 298 8.77 16.43 -27.52
CA GLY A 298 7.76 17.47 -27.28
C GLY A 298 7.02 17.39 -25.96
N VAL A 299 7.26 16.36 -25.14
CA VAL A 299 6.66 16.25 -23.80
C VAL A 299 7.45 17.08 -22.79
N ALA A 300 6.74 17.96 -22.08
CA ALA A 300 7.27 18.71 -20.94
C ALA A 300 6.52 18.33 -19.66
N LEU A 301 7.27 18.10 -18.59
CA LEU A 301 6.69 17.84 -17.27
C LEU A 301 6.33 19.17 -16.58
N PRO A 302 5.28 19.19 -15.75
CA PRO A 302 4.93 20.40 -15.02
C PRO A 302 6.03 20.77 -14.02
N THR A 303 6.15 22.07 -13.74
CA THR A 303 6.92 22.56 -12.61
C THR A 303 6.04 22.59 -11.37
N ALA A 304 6.64 22.35 -10.19
CA ALA A 304 5.95 22.43 -8.90
C ALA A 304 5.50 23.88 -8.62
N LYS A 305 4.34 24.29 -9.17
CA LYS A 305 3.76 25.63 -8.98
C LYS A 305 2.99 25.81 -7.66
N SER A 306 2.96 24.81 -6.78
CA SER A 306 2.28 24.89 -5.49
C SER A 306 3.21 25.46 -4.40
N ALA A 307 2.66 26.35 -3.56
CA ALA A 307 3.25 27.20 -2.52
C ALA A 307 4.30 26.63 -1.52
N ALA A 308 4.77 25.39 -1.67
CA ALA A 308 5.81 24.78 -0.83
C ALA A 308 7.26 24.97 -1.35
N LYS A 309 7.45 25.49 -2.56
CA LYS A 309 8.78 25.78 -3.15
C LYS A 309 8.87 27.24 -3.60
N ALA A 310 8.83 28.17 -2.64
CA ALA A 310 9.01 29.61 -2.89
C ALA A 310 10.33 29.99 -3.60
N ASN A 311 11.27 29.05 -3.78
CA ASN A 311 12.58 29.26 -4.38
C ASN A 311 12.82 28.45 -5.68
N CYS A 312 11.78 27.99 -6.36
CA CYS A 312 11.96 27.36 -7.67
C CYS A 312 12.32 28.40 -8.74
N LYS A 313 13.62 28.63 -8.92
CA LYS A 313 14.16 29.34 -10.10
C LYS A 313 14.60 28.27 -11.12
N PRO A 314 14.14 28.35 -12.38
CA PRO A 314 14.67 27.52 -13.45
C PRO A 314 16.19 27.68 -13.52
N GLY A 315 16.92 26.57 -13.49
CA GLY A 315 18.36 26.52 -13.75
C GLY A 315 18.66 26.33 -15.22
#